data_AF-A0A6B2XJ22-F1
#
_entry.id   AF-A0A6B2XJ22-F1
#
_cell.length_a   1.000
_cell.length_b   1.000
_cell.length_c   1.000
_cell.angle_alpha   90.00
_cell.angle_beta   90.00
_cell.angle_gamma   90.00
#
_symmetry.space_group_name_H-M   'P 1'
#
loop_
_entity.id
_entity.type
_entity.pdbx_description
1 polymer ?
#
loop_
_entity_poly.entity_id
_entity_poly.type
_entity_poly.pdbx_seq_one_letter_code
_entity_poly.pdbx_strand_id
1 'polypeptide(L)'
;MPDDDAVARLGYATWAGGTWDLHGDPILTLPGTPEVRASVGLIGVHRRRLHEALHRRAVDLGVEVVTGTPVTSLDPGDPDGAPAVVAGREADLVVGADGMRSAVRAALFPGSVPVYSGYSSWRAITPGAWGAEALTQYWGAHAEFGLLRTTADETADETYWYGYVAMPER
;
A
#
# COMPACT_ATOMS: atom_id res chain seq x y z
N MET A 1 -15.77 16.88 -10.46
CA MET A 1 -16.03 16.00 -9.30
C MET A 1 -14.78 15.14 -9.15
N PRO A 2 -14.01 15.29 -8.06
CA PRO A 2 -12.69 14.68 -8.00
C PRO A 2 -12.80 13.15 -7.90
N ASP A 3 -11.74 12.50 -8.37
CA ASP A 3 -11.53 11.08 -8.66
C ASP A 3 -11.76 10.10 -7.48
N ASP A 4 -12.08 10.61 -6.29
CA ASP A 4 -12.23 9.81 -5.05
C ASP A 4 -13.30 8.72 -5.20
N ASP A 5 -14.38 9.02 -5.93
CA ASP A 5 -15.44 8.06 -6.19
C ASP A 5 -14.97 6.88 -7.07
N ALA A 6 -13.93 7.05 -7.88
CA ALA A 6 -13.43 5.98 -8.75
C ALA A 6 -12.71 4.91 -7.94
N VAL A 7 -11.86 5.29 -6.99
CA VAL A 7 -11.18 4.35 -6.10
C VAL A 7 -12.17 3.68 -5.15
N ALA A 8 -13.14 4.44 -4.62
CA ALA A 8 -14.21 3.89 -3.78
C ALA A 8 -14.98 2.78 -4.49
N ARG A 9 -15.25 2.92 -5.79
CA ARG A 9 -15.92 1.88 -6.60
C ARG A 9 -15.06 0.65 -6.90
N LEU A 10 -13.74 0.75 -6.78
CA LEU A 10 -12.83 -0.37 -7.07
C LEU A 10 -12.66 -1.33 -5.90
N GLY A 11 -12.95 -0.89 -4.67
CA GLY A 11 -12.72 -1.63 -3.45
C GLY A 11 -14.00 -1.87 -2.65
N TYR A 12 -13.86 -2.55 -1.52
CA TYR A 12 -14.92 -2.73 -0.54
C TYR A 12 -14.84 -1.63 0.51
N ALA A 13 -15.87 -0.80 0.60
CA ALA A 13 -15.99 0.20 1.65
C ALA A 13 -16.33 -0.50 2.99
N THR A 14 -15.54 -0.22 4.02
CA THR A 14 -15.65 -0.85 5.33
C THR A 14 -15.11 0.09 6.42
N TRP A 15 -14.88 -0.44 7.62
CA TRP A 15 -14.38 0.29 8.78
C TRP A 15 -13.47 -0.61 9.63
N ALA A 16 -12.70 -0.02 10.55
CA ALA A 16 -11.96 -0.79 11.55
C ALA A 16 -12.91 -1.40 12.59
N GLY A 17 -12.98 -2.74 12.68
CA GLY A 17 -13.90 -3.44 13.57
C GLY A 17 -13.43 -3.51 15.02
N GLY A 18 -12.12 -3.45 15.24
CA GLY A 18 -11.48 -3.64 16.53
C GLY A 18 -10.25 -4.53 16.43
N THR A 19 -9.72 -4.91 17.59
CA THR A 19 -8.55 -5.77 17.74
C THR A 19 -8.86 -6.83 18.79
N TRP A 20 -8.56 -8.08 18.45
CA TRP A 20 -8.72 -9.24 19.31
C TRP A 20 -7.35 -9.84 19.61
N ASP A 21 -7.24 -10.62 20.67
CA ASP A 21 -6.06 -11.42 20.92
C ASP A 21 -6.08 -12.74 20.13
N LEU A 22 -5.05 -13.58 20.32
CA LEU A 22 -4.94 -14.87 19.64
C LEU A 22 -6.01 -15.92 20.05
N HIS A 23 -6.76 -15.66 21.12
CA HIS A 23 -7.88 -16.49 21.58
C HIS A 23 -9.23 -15.97 21.10
N GLY A 24 -9.26 -14.79 20.49
CA GLY A 24 -10.48 -14.12 20.06
C GLY A 24 -11.12 -13.28 21.17
N ASP A 25 -10.42 -13.04 22.28
CA ASP A 25 -10.87 -12.12 23.31
C ASP A 25 -10.59 -10.68 22.87
N PRO A 26 -11.53 -9.73 23.10
CA PRO A 26 -11.36 -8.36 22.63
C PRO A 26 -10.25 -7.63 23.40
N ILE A 27 -9.30 -7.05 22.67
CA ILE A 27 -8.33 -6.08 23.20
C ILE A 27 -8.90 -4.66 23.08
N LEU A 28 -9.47 -4.35 21.91
CA LEU A 28 -10.13 -3.08 21.61
C LEU A 28 -11.37 -3.34 20.77
N THR A 29 -12.51 -2.85 21.21
CA THR A 29 -13.76 -2.87 20.42
C THR A 29 -14.15 -1.46 20.05
N LEU A 30 -14.43 -1.26 18.76
CA LEU A 30 -14.98 0.00 18.28
C LEU A 30 -16.51 -0.12 18.19
N PRO A 31 -17.27 0.81 18.79
CA PRO A 31 -18.72 0.80 18.68
C PRO A 31 -19.17 0.80 17.22
N GLY A 32 -20.15 -0.04 16.89
CA GLY A 32 -20.67 -0.15 15.52
C GLY A 32 -21.60 0.99 15.08
N THR A 33 -21.61 2.14 15.77
CA THR A 33 -22.52 3.24 15.42
C THR A 33 -22.12 3.88 14.07
N PRO A 34 -23.07 4.46 13.31
CA PRO A 34 -22.76 5.10 12.05
C PRO A 34 -21.66 6.17 12.15
N GLU A 35 -21.66 6.96 13.23
CA GLU A 35 -20.69 8.03 13.45
C GLU A 35 -19.27 7.49 13.65
N VAL A 36 -19.13 6.41 14.42
CA VAL A 36 -17.83 5.76 14.64
C VAL A 36 -17.34 5.09 13.36
N ARG A 37 -18.22 4.35 12.65
CA ARG A 37 -17.86 3.71 11.38
C ARG A 37 -17.38 4.70 10.33
N ALA A 38 -18.01 5.86 10.23
CA ALA A 38 -17.56 6.93 9.34
C ALA A 38 -16.19 7.49 9.74
N SER A 39 -15.92 7.59 11.04
CA SER A 39 -14.65 8.11 11.58
C SER A 39 -13.47 7.16 11.40
N VAL A 40 -13.73 5.84 11.32
CA VAL A 40 -12.72 4.79 11.07
C VAL A 40 -12.95 4.07 9.75
N GLY A 41 -13.54 4.77 8.79
CA GLY A 41 -13.84 4.25 7.46
C GLY A 41 -12.57 3.98 6.66
N LEU A 42 -12.58 2.88 5.90
CA LEU A 42 -11.48 2.48 5.04
C LEU A 42 -12.00 1.75 3.80
N ILE A 43 -11.19 1.70 2.75
CA ILE A 43 -11.50 0.96 1.53
C ILE A 43 -10.47 -0.16 1.36
N GLY A 44 -10.92 -1.40 1.44
CA GLY A 44 -10.09 -2.54 1.04
C GLY A 44 -10.09 -2.65 -0.48
N VAL A 45 -8.93 -2.54 -1.12
CA VAL A 45 -8.81 -2.62 -2.58
C VAL A 45 -7.63 -3.48 -2.98
N HIS A 46 -7.83 -4.33 -3.99
CA HIS A 46 -6.74 -5.12 -4.54
C HIS A 46 -5.68 -4.22 -5.20
N ARG A 47 -4.42 -4.35 -4.80
CA ARG A 47 -3.30 -3.49 -5.27
C ARG A 47 -3.23 -3.39 -6.79
N ARG A 48 -3.41 -4.51 -7.50
CA ARG A 48 -3.44 -4.54 -8.98
C ARG A 48 -4.53 -3.62 -9.55
N ARG A 49 -5.76 -3.69 -9.04
CA ARG A 49 -6.89 -2.87 -9.52
C ARG A 49 -6.61 -1.38 -9.29
N LEU A 50 -6.11 -1.03 -8.11
CA LEU A 50 -5.72 0.34 -7.79
C LEU A 50 -4.61 0.83 -8.73
N HIS A 51 -3.54 0.05 -8.90
CA HIS A 51 -2.44 0.40 -9.78
C HIS A 51 -2.88 0.57 -11.23
N GLU A 52 -3.70 -0.34 -11.76
CA GLU A 52 -4.23 -0.24 -13.12
C GLU A 52 -5.10 1.00 -13.31
N ALA A 53 -5.93 1.37 -12.34
CA ALA A 53 -6.76 2.57 -12.41
C ALA A 53 -5.90 3.85 -12.42
N LEU A 54 -4.91 3.93 -11.53
CA LEU A 54 -3.97 5.06 -11.48
C LEU A 54 -3.16 5.17 -12.78
N HIS A 55 -2.65 4.05 -13.29
CA HIS A 55 -1.90 4.01 -14.54
C HIS A 55 -2.76 4.47 -15.73
N ARG A 56 -3.97 3.92 -15.87
CA ARG A 56 -4.93 4.33 -16.90
C ARG A 56 -5.22 5.83 -16.82
N ARG A 57 -5.49 6.35 -15.62
CA ARG A 57 -5.79 7.77 -15.43
C ARG A 57 -4.61 8.66 -15.81
N ALA A 58 -3.38 8.27 -15.48
CA ALA A 58 -2.18 8.99 -15.86
C ALA A 58 -2.04 9.06 -17.39
N VAL A 59 -2.24 7.93 -18.09
CA VAL A 59 -2.21 7.88 -19.56
C VAL A 59 -3.31 8.75 -20.18
N ASP A 60 -4.54 8.71 -19.64
CA ASP A 60 -5.66 9.54 -20.11
C ASP A 60 -5.39 11.05 -19.94
N LEU A 61 -4.57 11.41 -18.95
CA LEU A 61 -4.10 12.78 -18.72
C LEU A 61 -2.90 13.16 -19.60
N GLY A 62 -2.43 12.26 -20.46
CA GLY A 62 -1.31 12.48 -21.36
C GLY A 62 0.07 12.28 -20.73
N VAL A 63 0.16 11.65 -19.55
CA VAL A 63 1.45 11.32 -18.93
C VAL A 63 2.15 10.24 -19.76
N GLU A 64 3.36 10.53 -20.23
CA GLU A 64 4.20 9.53 -20.90
C GLU A 64 4.72 8.51 -19.89
N VAL A 65 4.31 7.25 -20.04
CA VAL A 65 4.78 6.14 -19.19
C VAL A 65 5.71 5.24 -19.99
N VAL A 66 7.00 5.33 -19.74
CA VAL A 66 8.02 4.49 -20.39
C VAL A 66 8.38 3.33 -19.47
N THR A 67 8.03 2.11 -19.87
CA THR A 67 8.37 0.88 -19.12
C THR A 67 9.72 0.32 -19.57
N GLY A 68 10.26 -0.65 -18.81
CA GLY A 68 11.55 -1.28 -19.15
C GLY A 68 12.77 -0.35 -19.05
N THR A 69 12.63 0.80 -18.38
CA THR A 69 13.68 1.82 -18.24
C THR A 69 14.09 1.94 -16.76
N PRO A 70 14.96 1.05 -16.26
CA PRO A 70 15.46 1.16 -14.89
C PRO A 70 16.33 2.40 -14.72
N VAL A 71 16.22 3.07 -13.58
CA VAL A 71 17.13 4.16 -13.19
C VAL A 71 18.45 3.54 -12.73
N THR A 72 19.48 3.62 -13.57
CA THR A 72 20.81 3.04 -13.32
C THR A 72 21.84 4.05 -12.83
N SER A 73 21.60 5.34 -13.08
CA SER A 73 22.46 6.45 -12.64
C SER A 73 21.61 7.69 -12.36
N LEU A 74 22.12 8.55 -11.47
CA LEU A 74 21.56 9.85 -11.15
C LEU A 74 22.72 10.83 -10.94
N ASP A 75 22.70 11.92 -11.71
CA ASP A 75 23.35 13.18 -11.38
C ASP A 75 22.24 14.17 -10.99
N PRO A 76 22.19 14.67 -9.75
CA PRO A 76 21.16 15.62 -9.35
C PRO A 76 21.30 17.00 -10.00
N GLY A 77 22.41 17.26 -10.68
CA GLY A 77 22.72 18.58 -11.22
C GLY A 77 23.06 19.58 -10.11
N ASP A 78 22.82 20.86 -10.40
CA ASP A 78 23.08 21.98 -9.51
C ASP A 78 21.84 22.89 -9.44
N PRO A 79 21.38 23.29 -8.25
CA PRO A 79 20.30 24.26 -8.09
C PRO A 79 20.46 25.55 -8.91
N ASP A 80 21.69 25.94 -9.22
CA ASP A 80 22.07 27.18 -9.90
C ASP A 80 22.33 27.02 -11.41
N GLY A 81 22.12 25.84 -12.02
CA GLY A 81 22.00 25.80 -13.48
C GLY A 81 22.28 24.49 -14.23
N ALA A 82 22.83 23.44 -13.61
CA ALA A 82 22.97 22.16 -14.28
C ALA A 82 21.70 21.31 -14.10
N PRO A 83 21.03 20.84 -15.17
CA PRO A 83 19.84 19.99 -15.03
C PRO A 83 20.20 18.65 -14.40
N ALA A 84 19.23 18.00 -13.77
CA ALA A 84 19.42 16.64 -13.29
C ALA A 84 19.49 15.68 -14.49
N VAL A 85 20.39 14.69 -14.42
CA VAL A 85 20.52 13.65 -15.43
C VAL A 85 20.21 12.29 -14.81
N VAL A 86 19.16 11.63 -15.30
CA VAL A 86 18.69 10.33 -14.82
C VAL A 86 18.82 9.30 -15.93
N ALA A 87 19.69 8.30 -15.76
CA ALA A 87 19.95 7.29 -16.77
C ALA A 87 20.20 7.88 -18.19
N GLY A 88 20.90 9.02 -18.25
CA GLY A 88 21.22 9.73 -19.49
C GLY A 88 20.14 10.67 -20.04
N ARG A 89 19.05 10.91 -19.29
CA ARG A 89 17.98 11.85 -19.66
C ARG A 89 18.02 13.08 -18.77
N GLU A 90 18.00 14.27 -19.37
CA GLU A 90 17.92 15.55 -18.65
C GLU A 90 16.49 15.83 -18.17
N ALA A 91 16.36 16.38 -16.97
CA ALA A 91 15.10 16.84 -16.40
C ALA A 91 15.31 18.01 -15.43
N ASP A 92 14.34 18.93 -15.40
CA ASP A 92 14.33 20.06 -14.44
C ASP A 92 14.00 19.60 -13.01
N LEU A 93 13.25 18.50 -12.88
CA LEU A 93 12.85 17.92 -11.60
C LEU A 93 12.78 16.40 -11.69
N VAL A 94 13.33 15.74 -10.66
CA VAL A 94 13.28 14.29 -10.50
C VAL A 94 12.56 13.93 -9.21
N VAL A 95 11.52 13.11 -9.31
CA VAL A 95 10.81 12.54 -8.15
C VAL A 95 11.27 11.10 -7.94
N GLY A 96 11.99 10.84 -6.86
CA GLY A 96 12.45 9.50 -6.47
C GLY A 96 11.31 8.63 -5.92
N ALA A 97 10.57 7.96 -6.81
CA ALA A 97 9.47 7.04 -6.47
C ALA A 97 9.82 5.56 -6.76
N ASP A 98 11.10 5.20 -6.67
CA ASP A 98 11.70 3.90 -7.06
C ASP A 98 11.84 2.88 -5.91
N GLY A 99 11.12 3.12 -4.80
CA GLY A 99 10.85 2.12 -3.77
C GLY A 99 12.01 1.78 -2.83
N MET A 100 11.91 0.62 -2.16
CA MET A 100 12.82 0.25 -1.07
C MET A 100 14.29 0.13 -1.50
N ARG A 101 14.58 -0.22 -2.75
CA ARG A 101 15.95 -0.33 -3.30
C ARG A 101 16.34 0.86 -4.17
N SER A 102 15.82 2.04 -3.83
CA SER A 102 15.97 3.28 -4.58
C SER A 102 17.42 3.61 -4.96
N ALA A 103 17.65 3.80 -6.26
CA ALA A 103 18.90 4.32 -6.82
C ALA A 103 19.04 5.82 -6.53
N VAL A 104 17.92 6.56 -6.55
CA VAL A 104 17.89 7.98 -6.21
C VAL A 104 18.37 8.22 -4.78
N ARG A 105 17.83 7.46 -3.81
CA ARG A 105 18.25 7.54 -2.41
C ARG A 105 19.72 7.16 -2.23
N ALA A 106 20.20 6.14 -2.94
CA ALA A 106 21.60 5.71 -2.85
C ALA A 106 22.58 6.80 -3.33
N ALA A 107 22.22 7.55 -4.38
CA ALA A 107 23.06 8.63 -4.91
C ALA A 107 23.06 9.87 -4.00
N LEU A 108 21.91 10.26 -3.45
CA LEU A 108 21.78 11.47 -2.63
C LEU A 108 22.16 11.26 -1.16
N PHE A 109 21.91 10.06 -0.63
CA PHE A 109 22.06 9.72 0.78
C PHE A 109 22.74 8.35 0.93
N PRO A 110 24.03 8.19 0.58
CA PRO A 110 24.69 6.90 0.49
C PRO A 110 24.74 6.11 1.82
N GLY A 111 24.64 6.78 2.96
CA GLY A 111 24.54 6.13 4.29
C GLY A 111 23.14 5.60 4.64
N SER A 112 22.11 5.94 3.86
CA SER A 112 20.72 5.58 4.14
C SER A 112 20.37 4.21 3.57
N VAL A 113 20.66 3.16 4.34
CA VAL A 113 20.37 1.77 3.99
C VAL A 113 19.11 1.23 4.68
N PRO A 114 18.33 0.35 4.02
CA PRO A 114 17.25 -0.37 4.69
C PRO A 114 17.79 -1.21 5.85
N VAL A 115 17.10 -1.19 6.98
CA VAL A 115 17.39 -2.04 8.14
C VAL A 115 16.28 -3.06 8.27
N TYR A 116 16.65 -4.31 8.53
CA TYR A 116 15.67 -5.36 8.75
C TYR A 116 14.89 -5.11 10.04
N SER A 117 13.56 -5.25 9.98
CA SER A 117 12.70 -4.95 11.14
C SER A 117 12.70 -6.05 12.20
N GLY A 118 13.23 -7.24 11.90
CA GLY A 118 13.07 -8.42 12.76
C GLY A 118 11.75 -9.17 12.56
N TYR A 119 10.99 -8.85 11.50
CA TYR A 119 9.68 -9.44 11.23
C TYR A 119 9.51 -9.75 9.73
N SER A 120 8.61 -10.68 9.44
CA SER A 120 8.22 -11.05 8.09
C SER A 120 6.69 -11.01 7.94
N SER A 121 6.22 -10.72 6.72
CA SER A 121 4.79 -10.69 6.39
C SER A 121 4.42 -11.68 5.30
N TRP A 122 3.40 -12.49 5.54
CA TRP A 122 2.67 -13.28 4.54
C TRP A 122 1.39 -12.56 4.20
N ARG A 123 0.99 -12.64 2.93
CA ARG A 123 -0.20 -11.99 2.41
C ARG A 123 -0.78 -12.86 1.33
N ALA A 124 -2.10 -12.97 1.27
CA ALA A 124 -2.77 -13.54 0.11
C ALA A 124 -4.15 -12.92 -0.10
N ILE A 125 -4.68 -13.18 -1.28
CA ILE A 125 -6.08 -12.96 -1.63
C ILE A 125 -6.72 -14.34 -1.75
N THR A 126 -7.83 -14.56 -1.06
CA THR A 126 -8.58 -15.82 -1.11
C THR A 126 -9.98 -15.54 -1.66
N PRO A 127 -10.46 -16.32 -2.64
CA PRO A 127 -11.83 -16.20 -3.15
C PRO A 127 -12.85 -16.42 -2.03
N GLY A 128 -13.92 -15.65 -2.05
CA GLY A 128 -14.98 -15.68 -1.05
C GLY A 128 -14.87 -14.59 0.01
N ALA A 129 -16.02 -14.31 0.62
CA ALA A 129 -16.17 -13.40 1.74
C ALA A 129 -15.87 -14.14 3.05
N TRP A 130 -14.64 -14.00 3.53
CA TRP A 130 -14.20 -14.58 4.79
C TRP A 130 -14.14 -13.52 5.89
N GLY A 131 -14.53 -13.91 7.10
CA GLY A 131 -14.52 -13.01 8.26
C GLY A 131 -15.65 -11.98 8.24
N ALA A 132 -15.48 -10.94 9.07
CA ALA A 132 -16.47 -9.86 9.20
C ALA A 132 -16.47 -8.93 7.97
N GLU A 133 -17.50 -8.10 7.88
CA GLU A 133 -17.54 -6.99 6.93
C GLU A 133 -16.46 -5.95 7.26
N ALA A 134 -16.14 -5.79 8.55
CA ALA A 134 -15.12 -4.89 9.06
C ALA A 134 -13.69 -5.44 8.89
N LEU A 135 -12.69 -4.56 8.80
CA LEU A 135 -11.29 -4.93 9.05
C LEU A 135 -11.21 -5.57 10.43
N THR A 136 -10.75 -6.81 10.47
CA THR A 136 -10.59 -7.59 11.70
C THR A 136 -9.11 -7.88 11.90
N GLN A 137 -8.58 -7.61 13.10
CA GLN A 137 -7.18 -7.80 13.44
C GLN A 137 -7.02 -8.62 14.73
N TYR A 138 -6.09 -9.55 14.74
CA TYR A 138 -5.73 -10.41 15.85
C TYR A 138 -4.27 -10.17 16.22
N TRP A 139 -3.99 -9.89 17.49
CA TRP A 139 -2.66 -9.61 18.01
C TRP A 139 -2.20 -10.74 18.94
N GLY A 140 -1.02 -11.27 18.68
CA GLY A 140 -0.25 -12.12 19.58
C GLY A 140 1.02 -11.41 20.04
N ALA A 141 1.74 -12.00 21.00
CA ALA A 141 2.92 -11.40 21.61
C ALA A 141 3.97 -10.89 20.60
N HIS A 142 4.09 -11.56 19.45
CA HIS A 142 5.03 -11.23 18.37
C HIS A 142 4.43 -11.49 16.98
N ALA A 143 3.11 -11.38 16.87
CA ALA A 143 2.41 -11.65 15.63
C ALA A 143 1.15 -10.79 15.51
N GLU A 144 0.78 -10.50 14.27
CA GLU A 144 -0.49 -9.90 13.91
C GLU A 144 -1.08 -10.67 12.74
N PHE A 145 -2.39 -10.88 12.76
CA PHE A 145 -3.12 -11.42 11.63
C PHE A 145 -4.34 -10.55 11.35
N GLY A 146 -4.59 -10.21 10.09
CA GLY A 146 -5.76 -9.41 9.76
C GLY A 146 -6.40 -9.81 8.45
N LEU A 147 -7.70 -9.53 8.36
CA LEU A 147 -8.53 -9.81 7.19
C LEU A 147 -9.31 -8.58 6.77
N LEU A 148 -9.47 -8.44 5.46
CA LEU A 148 -10.16 -7.31 4.83
C LEU A 148 -10.72 -7.73 3.47
N ARG A 149 -12.00 -7.51 3.23
CA ARG A 149 -12.59 -7.69 1.89
C ARG A 149 -12.05 -6.63 0.94
N THR A 150 -11.88 -6.98 -0.34
CA THR A 150 -11.18 -6.11 -1.31
C THR A 150 -11.99 -5.69 -2.53
N THR A 151 -13.26 -6.07 -2.60
CA THR A 151 -14.13 -5.81 -3.76
C THR A 151 -15.55 -5.48 -3.34
N ALA A 152 -16.16 -4.51 -4.02
CA ALA A 152 -17.59 -4.19 -3.90
C ALA A 152 -18.47 -5.08 -4.81
N ASP A 153 -17.88 -5.92 -5.65
CA ASP A 153 -18.62 -6.86 -6.49
C ASP A 153 -18.99 -8.11 -5.70
N GLU A 154 -20.26 -8.20 -5.28
CA GLU A 154 -20.83 -9.32 -4.53
C GLU A 154 -20.79 -10.65 -5.30
N THR A 155 -20.59 -10.62 -6.62
CA THR A 155 -20.45 -11.83 -7.45
C THR A 155 -19.01 -12.34 -7.53
N ALA A 156 -18.05 -11.56 -7.04
CA ALA A 156 -16.63 -11.83 -7.13
C ALA A 156 -15.93 -11.54 -5.79
N ASP A 157 -16.53 -11.94 -4.67
CA ASP A 157 -15.97 -11.72 -3.34
C ASP A 157 -14.52 -12.20 -3.22
N GLU A 158 -13.67 -11.34 -2.68
CA GLU A 158 -12.24 -11.60 -2.47
C GLU A 158 -11.83 -11.04 -1.10
N THR A 159 -11.24 -11.89 -0.27
CA THR A 159 -10.71 -11.49 1.04
C THR A 159 -9.20 -11.45 1.00
N TYR A 160 -8.63 -10.29 1.29
CA TYR A 160 -7.22 -10.15 1.64
C TYR A 160 -7.00 -10.56 3.08
N TRP A 161 -5.93 -11.31 3.31
CA TRP A 161 -5.42 -11.52 4.65
C TRP A 161 -3.92 -11.27 4.67
N TYR A 162 -3.43 -10.93 5.86
CA TYR A 162 -2.01 -10.86 6.15
C TYR A 162 -1.69 -11.50 7.49
N GLY A 163 -0.49 -12.06 7.57
CA GLY A 163 0.12 -12.49 8.82
C GLY A 163 1.49 -11.83 8.93
N TYR A 164 1.72 -11.10 10.01
CA TYR A 164 2.98 -10.47 10.35
C TYR A 164 3.54 -11.18 11.58
N VAL A 165 4.78 -11.65 11.56
CA VAL A 165 5.36 -12.42 12.68
C VAL A 165 6.83 -12.11 12.84
N ALA A 166 7.29 -12.08 14.10
CA ALA A 166 8.69 -11.91 14.41
C ALA A 166 9.52 -13.04 13.79
N MET A 167 10.58 -12.63 13.10
CA MET A 167 11.57 -13.48 12.47
C MET A 167 12.93 -12.85 12.68
N PRO A 168 13.55 -12.97 13.86
CA PRO A 168 14.86 -12.37 14.10
C PRO A 168 15.91 -12.92 13.14
N GLU A 169 16.95 -12.12 12.87
CA GLU A 169 18.12 -12.58 12.13
C GLU A 169 18.76 -13.75 12.89
N ARG A 170 19.26 -14.75 12.15
CA ARG A 170 19.99 -15.89 12.72
C ARG A 170 21.41 -15.52 13.10
#